data_AF-A0A8T7I3L7-F1
#
_entry.id   AF-A0A8T7I3L7-F1
#
_cell.length_a   1.000
_cell.length_b   1.000
_cell.length_c   1.000
_cell.angle_alpha   90.00
_cell.angle_beta   90.00
_cell.angle_gamma   90.00
#
_symmetry.space_group_name_H-M   'P 1'
#
loop_
_entity.id
_entity.type
_entity.pdbx_description
1 polymer ?
#
loop_
_entity_poly.entity_id
_entity_poly.type
_entity_poly.pdbx_seq_one_letter_code
_entity_poly.pdbx_strand_id
1 'polypeptide(L)'
;MKKTHKKIEKALVQQLTAACETLLDSSKGFCWLTHHVNFNTFPDSLRVICVYESDDDINQINISQVQQIIAENLESIDIRLKNRNRQILFESEENCTRVSDGIWRLHIDGFLLNRLL
;
A
#
# COMPACT_ATOMS: atom_id res chain seq x y z
N MET A 1 -8.13 9.51 -18.63
CA MET A 1 -8.75 8.63 -17.62
C MET A 1 -10.25 8.49 -17.88
N LYS A 2 -10.77 7.26 -18.02
CA LYS A 2 -12.22 6.98 -18.27
C LYS A 2 -13.06 7.30 -17.02
N LYS A 3 -14.35 7.64 -17.19
CA LYS A 3 -15.27 7.97 -16.08
C LYS A 3 -15.34 6.85 -15.02
N THR A 4 -15.37 5.59 -15.46
CA THR A 4 -15.37 4.42 -14.56
C THR A 4 -14.11 4.34 -13.71
N HIS A 5 -12.93 4.60 -14.30
CA HIS A 5 -11.67 4.59 -13.55
C HIS A 5 -11.67 5.66 -12.45
N LYS A 6 -12.20 6.87 -12.74
CA LYS A 6 -12.34 7.92 -11.71
C LYS A 6 -13.22 7.48 -10.54
N LYS A 7 -14.30 6.74 -10.82
CA LYS A 7 -15.21 6.24 -9.79
C LYS A 7 -14.54 5.19 -8.91
N ILE A 8 -13.83 4.24 -9.52
CA ILE A 8 -13.06 3.20 -8.81
C ILE A 8 -11.97 3.87 -7.97
N GLU A 9 -11.18 4.78 -8.55
CA GLU A 9 -10.13 5.52 -7.84
C GLU A 9 -10.67 6.23 -6.61
N LYS A 10 -11.79 6.94 -6.74
CA LYS A 10 -12.42 7.63 -5.61
C LYS A 10 -12.82 6.67 -4.48
N ALA A 11 -13.43 5.54 -4.83
CA ALA A 11 -13.83 4.52 -3.85
C ALA A 11 -12.61 3.86 -3.20
N LEU A 12 -11.58 3.56 -4.00
CA LEU A 12 -10.31 3.00 -3.53
C LEU A 12 -9.64 3.92 -2.51
N VAL A 13 -9.48 5.20 -2.84
CA VAL A 13 -8.90 6.20 -1.93
C VAL A 13 -9.71 6.26 -0.63
N GLN A 14 -11.03 6.31 -0.70
CA GLN A 14 -11.88 6.37 0.49
C GLN A 14 -11.66 5.16 1.43
N GLN A 15 -11.61 3.94 0.88
CA GLN A 15 -11.41 2.73 1.69
C GLN A 15 -9.97 2.60 2.20
N LEU A 16 -8.99 3.03 1.40
CA LEU A 16 -7.59 3.05 1.83
C LEU A 16 -7.33 4.10 2.91
N THR A 17 -8.04 5.24 2.91
CA THR A 17 -8.00 6.20 4.01
C THR A 17 -8.52 5.58 5.30
N ALA A 18 -9.66 4.88 5.27
CA ALA A 18 -10.20 4.19 6.45
C ALA A 18 -9.26 3.09 6.98
N ALA A 19 -8.64 2.32 6.07
CA ALA A 19 -7.61 1.36 6.43
C ALA A 19 -6.38 2.03 7.06
N CYS A 20 -5.96 3.18 6.53
CA CYS A 20 -4.83 3.96 7.05
C CYS A 20 -5.09 4.41 8.49
N GLU A 21 -6.28 4.95 8.78
CA GLU A 21 -6.69 5.36 10.14
C GLU A 21 -6.65 4.17 11.10
N THR A 22 -7.19 3.01 10.68
CA THR A 22 -7.16 1.79 11.50
C THR A 22 -5.73 1.33 11.79
N LEU A 23 -4.83 1.41 10.79
CA LEU A 23 -3.44 0.97 10.93
C LEU A 23 -2.61 1.90 11.81
N LEU A 24 -2.87 3.22 11.78
CA LEU A 24 -2.26 4.19 12.68
C LEU A 24 -2.50 3.83 14.16
N ASP A 25 -3.70 3.33 14.48
CA ASP A 25 -4.06 2.96 15.86
C ASP A 25 -3.58 1.55 16.26
N SER A 26 -3.43 0.64 15.29
CA SER A 26 -3.30 -0.80 15.56
C SER A 26 -1.97 -1.42 15.18
N SER A 27 -1.14 -0.77 14.37
CA SER A 27 0.15 -1.28 13.92
C SER A 27 1.29 -0.36 14.36
N LYS A 28 2.10 -0.84 15.32
CA LYS A 28 3.21 -0.07 15.87
C LYS A 28 4.19 0.33 14.76
N GLY A 29 4.57 1.61 14.75
CA GLY A 29 5.53 2.15 13.80
C GLY A 29 4.97 2.42 12.41
N PHE A 30 3.68 2.17 12.15
CA PHE A 30 3.03 2.54 10.88
C PHE A 30 2.89 4.06 10.77
N CYS A 31 3.24 4.62 9.61
CA CYS A 31 3.21 6.06 9.36
C CYS A 31 2.10 6.45 8.39
N TRP A 32 2.04 5.80 7.23
CA TRP A 32 1.05 6.07 6.18
C TRP A 32 1.02 4.96 5.14
N LEU A 33 0.07 5.03 4.21
CA LEU A 33 0.05 4.17 3.03
C LEU A 33 -0.19 4.97 1.74
N THR A 34 0.21 4.39 0.63
CA THR A 34 -0.10 4.89 -0.72
C THR A 34 -0.45 3.73 -1.64
N HIS A 35 -0.96 4.03 -2.84
CA HIS A 35 -1.30 3.02 -3.83
C HIS A 35 -0.80 3.36 -5.23
N HIS A 36 -0.50 2.30 -5.99
CA HIS A 36 -0.21 2.36 -7.41
C HIS A 36 -1.14 1.40 -8.14
N VAL A 37 -1.71 1.85 -9.26
CA VAL A 37 -2.69 1.06 -10.00
C VAL A 37 -2.55 1.27 -11.51
N ASN A 38 -2.59 0.16 -12.25
CA ASN A 38 -2.82 0.18 -13.70
C ASN A 38 -4.25 -0.30 -13.98
N PHE A 39 -5.15 0.63 -14.28
CA PHE A 39 -6.56 0.33 -14.51
C PHE A 39 -6.83 -0.62 -15.70
N ASN A 40 -5.87 -0.84 -16.59
CA ASN A 40 -6.02 -1.81 -17.69
C ASN A 40 -5.93 -3.26 -17.20
N THR A 41 -5.27 -3.51 -16.06
CA THR A 41 -5.06 -4.84 -15.46
C THR A 41 -5.52 -4.89 -14.01
N PHE A 42 -6.45 -4.01 -13.65
CA PHE A 42 -7.06 -3.96 -12.33
C PHE A 42 -8.01 -5.17 -12.12
N PRO A 43 -8.08 -5.78 -10.92
CA PRO A 43 -7.42 -5.41 -9.66
C PRO A 43 -5.98 -5.93 -9.49
N ASP A 44 -5.50 -6.79 -10.38
CA ASP A 44 -4.22 -7.50 -10.22
C ASP A 44 -3.00 -6.56 -10.19
N SER A 45 -3.11 -5.41 -10.84
CA SER A 45 -2.11 -4.35 -10.85
C SER A 45 -2.04 -3.51 -9.58
N LEU A 46 -3.04 -3.58 -8.69
CA LEU A 46 -3.06 -2.78 -7.48
C LEU A 46 -1.87 -3.16 -6.59
N ARG A 47 -1.11 -2.15 -6.19
CA ARG A 47 -0.08 -2.21 -5.16
C ARG A 47 -0.45 -1.20 -4.09
N VAL A 48 -0.56 -1.65 -2.85
CA VAL A 48 -0.67 -0.83 -1.65
C VAL A 48 0.69 -0.91 -0.96
N ILE A 49 1.29 0.23 -0.69
CA ILE A 49 2.59 0.33 -0.03
C ILE A 49 2.33 0.93 1.35
N CYS A 50 2.57 0.14 2.39
CA CYS A 50 2.48 0.55 3.78
C CYS A 50 3.86 0.99 4.26
N VAL A 51 3.95 2.22 4.76
CA VAL A 51 5.19 2.81 5.22
C VAL A 51 5.26 2.81 6.73
N TYR A 52 6.39 2.35 7.25
CA TYR A 52 6.73 2.32 8.66
C TYR A 52 7.89 3.28 8.96
N GLU A 53 8.11 3.60 10.23
CA GLU A 53 9.17 4.51 10.62
C GLU A 53 10.56 3.90 10.35
N SER A 54 10.77 2.66 10.80
CA SER A 54 12.07 1.98 10.74
C SER A 54 12.00 0.58 10.13
N ASP A 55 13.16 0.06 9.72
CA ASP A 55 13.27 -1.33 9.27
C ASP A 55 12.99 -2.33 10.42
N ASP A 56 13.28 -1.93 11.66
CA ASP A 56 12.98 -2.73 12.86
C ASP A 56 11.48 -2.83 13.12
N ASP A 57 10.71 -1.76 12.87
CA ASP A 57 9.26 -1.82 12.94
C ASP A 57 8.70 -2.76 11.86
N ILE A 58 9.30 -2.76 10.66
CA ILE A 58 8.94 -3.73 9.60
C ILE A 58 9.13 -5.17 10.05
N ASN A 59 10.27 -5.47 10.70
CA ASN A 59 10.56 -6.82 11.21
C ASN A 59 9.58 -7.29 12.30
N GLN A 60 8.86 -6.37 12.93
CA GLN A 60 7.89 -6.64 13.98
C GLN A 60 6.43 -6.64 13.48
N ILE A 61 6.18 -6.40 12.19
CA ILE A 61 4.84 -6.32 11.63
C ILE A 61 4.09 -7.65 11.80
N ASN A 62 2.86 -7.55 12.30
CA ASN A 62 1.88 -8.62 12.11
C ASN A 62 1.30 -8.55 10.69
N ILE A 63 1.99 -9.19 9.73
CA ILE A 63 1.66 -9.07 8.30
C ILE A 63 0.22 -9.52 8.03
N SER A 64 -0.24 -10.60 8.68
CA SER A 64 -1.61 -11.08 8.53
C SER A 64 -2.65 -10.05 8.96
N GLN A 65 -2.42 -9.33 10.06
CA GLN A 65 -3.35 -8.30 10.54
C GLN A 65 -3.43 -7.13 9.55
N VAL A 66 -2.28 -6.62 9.09
CA VAL A 66 -2.26 -5.49 8.13
C VAL A 66 -2.93 -5.89 6.81
N GLN A 67 -2.61 -7.08 6.30
CA GLN A 67 -3.22 -7.60 5.08
C GLN A 67 -4.73 -7.79 5.22
N GLN A 68 -5.21 -8.20 6.39
CA GLN A 68 -6.62 -8.38 6.65
C GLN A 68 -7.36 -7.04 6.71
N ILE A 69 -6.84 -6.04 7.44
CA ILE A 69 -7.43 -4.69 7.51
C ILE A 69 -7.60 -4.10 6.12
N ILE A 70 -6.55 -4.16 5.29
CA ILE A 70 -6.61 -3.63 3.92
C ILE A 70 -7.59 -4.43 3.07
N ALA A 71 -7.57 -5.76 3.15
CA ALA A 71 -8.46 -6.59 2.35
C ALA A 71 -9.94 -6.38 2.71
N GLU A 72 -10.29 -6.30 3.99
CA GLU A 72 -11.67 -6.08 4.43
C GLU A 72 -12.22 -4.72 3.96
N ASN A 73 -11.42 -3.66 4.06
CA ASN A 73 -11.80 -2.34 3.55
C ASN A 73 -12.03 -2.36 2.02
N LEU A 74 -11.15 -3.01 1.26
CA LEU A 74 -11.29 -3.10 -0.20
C LEU A 74 -12.43 -4.03 -0.64
N GLU A 75 -12.66 -5.13 0.07
CA GLU A 75 -13.75 -6.07 -0.21
C GLU A 75 -15.12 -5.43 0.01
N SER A 76 -15.25 -4.43 0.90
CA SER A 76 -16.48 -3.65 1.10
C SER A 76 -16.96 -2.90 -0.15
N ILE A 77 -16.07 -2.70 -1.13
CA ILE A 77 -16.35 -2.07 -2.43
C ILE A 77 -16.07 -3.03 -3.61
N ASP A 78 -16.17 -4.34 -3.37
CA ASP A 78 -15.98 -5.42 -4.35
C ASP A 78 -14.58 -5.51 -4.99
N ILE A 79 -13.54 -4.96 -4.33
CA ILE A 79 -12.15 -5.07 -4.79
C ILE A 79 -11.47 -6.20 -4.02
N ARG A 80 -11.26 -7.35 -4.68
CA ARG A 80 -10.59 -8.51 -4.09
C ARG A 80 -9.10 -8.56 -4.45
N LEU A 81 -8.24 -8.65 -3.43
CA LEU A 81 -6.81 -8.87 -3.60
C LEU A 81 -6.54 -10.36 -3.82
N LYS A 82 -6.17 -10.74 -5.06
CA LYS A 82 -5.89 -12.14 -5.41
C LYS A 82 -4.61 -12.67 -4.76
N ASN A 83 -3.61 -11.83 -4.59
CA ASN A 83 -2.34 -12.20 -3.96
C ASN A 83 -1.86 -11.07 -3.05
N ARG A 84 -2.30 -11.12 -1.79
CA ARG A 84 -2.01 -10.10 -0.77
C ARG A 84 -0.51 -9.86 -0.61
N ASN A 85 0.33 -10.91 -0.66
CA ASN A 85 1.79 -10.78 -0.55
C ASN A 85 2.44 -10.01 -1.71
N ARG A 86 1.82 -10.01 -2.90
CA ARG A 86 2.31 -9.25 -4.06
C ARG A 86 1.67 -7.87 -4.18
N GLN A 87 0.49 -7.70 -3.58
CA GLN A 87 -0.32 -6.50 -3.71
C GLN A 87 -0.21 -5.57 -2.51
N ILE A 88 0.27 -6.05 -1.36
CA ILE A 88 0.54 -5.28 -0.15
C ILE A 88 2.03 -5.39 0.14
N LEU A 89 2.71 -4.25 0.05
CA LEU A 89 4.14 -4.10 0.16
C LEU A 89 4.47 -3.24 1.38
N PHE A 90 5.65 -3.44 1.95
CA PHE A 90 6.12 -2.73 3.14
C PHE A 90 7.43 -2.01 2.83
N GLU A 91 7.54 -0.78 3.29
CA GLU A 91 8.72 0.09 3.17
C GLU A 91 8.86 0.95 4.43
N SER A 92 10.04 1.56 4.63
CA SER A 92 10.30 2.42 5.80
C SER A 92 10.76 3.82 5.39
N GLU A 93 10.46 4.81 6.24
CA GLU A 93 11.05 6.16 6.15
C GLU A 93 12.58 6.05 6.24
N GLU A 94 13.10 5.23 7.16
CA GLU A 94 14.53 4.95 7.30
C GLU A 94 15.18 4.49 5.98
N ASN A 95 14.58 3.51 5.30
CA ASN A 95 15.10 3.00 4.04
C ASN A 95 15.01 4.06 2.93
N CYS A 96 13.90 4.81 2.85
CA CYS A 96 13.75 5.90 1.89
C CYS A 96 14.82 6.98 2.09
N THR A 97 15.10 7.37 3.35
CA THR A 97 16.21 8.27 3.67
C THR A 97 17.55 7.69 3.24
N ARG A 98 17.81 6.42 3.57
CA ARG A 98 19.09 5.75 3.29
C ARG A 98 19.40 5.60 1.80
N VAL A 99 18.41 5.30 0.96
CA VAL A 99 18.64 4.98 -0.47
C VAL A 99 18.22 6.09 -1.43
N SER A 100 17.31 6.97 -1.02
CA SER A 100 16.72 8.00 -1.88
C SER A 100 16.75 9.40 -1.26
N ASP A 101 17.49 9.63 -0.16
CA ASP A 101 17.57 10.91 0.55
C ASP A 101 16.19 11.45 0.98
N GLY A 102 15.26 10.54 1.28
CA GLY A 102 13.88 10.86 1.66
C GLY A 102 12.99 11.25 0.47
N ILE A 103 13.49 11.14 -0.77
CA ILE A 103 12.72 11.45 -1.98
C ILE A 103 11.84 10.27 -2.36
N TRP A 104 10.66 10.20 -1.75
CA TRP A 104 9.69 9.10 -1.91
C TRP A 104 9.30 8.79 -3.36
N ARG A 105 9.26 9.79 -4.24
CA ARG A 105 8.98 9.57 -5.67
C ARG A 105 10.05 8.69 -6.33
N LEU A 106 11.33 8.97 -6.07
CA LEU A 106 12.44 8.17 -6.61
C LEU A 106 12.47 6.79 -5.97
N HIS A 107 12.21 6.73 -4.66
CA HIS A 107 12.18 5.49 -3.89
C HIS A 107 11.12 4.51 -4.43
N ILE A 108 9.87 4.96 -4.54
CA ILE A 108 8.76 4.12 -4.96
C ILE A 108 8.90 3.71 -6.43
N ASP A 109 9.35 4.61 -7.31
CA ASP A 109 9.58 4.27 -8.72
C ASP A 109 10.62 3.15 -8.85
N GLY A 110 11.75 3.24 -8.13
CA GLY A 110 12.76 2.18 -8.09
C GLY A 110 12.27 0.88 -7.44
N PHE A 111 11.55 1.00 -6.32
CA PHE A 111 10.99 -0.13 -5.58
C PHE A 111 10.01 -0.95 -6.42
N LEU A 112 9.09 -0.29 -7.12
CA LEU A 112 8.10 -0.97 -7.96
C LEU A 112 8.74 -1.63 -9.20
N LEU A 113 9.78 -1.01 -9.79
CA LEU A 113 10.52 -1.61 -10.91
C LEU A 113 11.23 -2.91 -10.51
N ASN A 114 11.87 -2.93 -9.34
CA ASN A 114 12.61 -4.11 -8.84
C ASN A 114 11.72 -5.27 -8.39
N ARG A 115 10.42 -5.05 -8.22
CA ARG A 115 9.42 -6.07 -7.81
C ARG A 115 8.57 -6.59 -8.99
N LEU A 116 8.77 -6.05 -10.19
CA LEU A 116 8.12 -6.48 -11.43
C LEU A 116 9.00 -7.42 -12.28
N LEU A 117 10.25 -7.65 -11.85
CA LEU A 117 11.18 -8.67 -12.35
C LEU A 117 11.21 -9.86 -11.40
#